data_AF-A0A8S2QVQ7-F1
#
_entry.id   AF-A0A8S2QVQ7-F1
#
_cell.length_a   1.000
_cell.length_b   1.000
_cell.length_c   1.000
_cell.angle_alpha   90.00
_cell.angle_beta   90.00
_cell.angle_gamma   90.00
#
_symmetry.space_group_name_H-M   'P 1'
#
loop_
_entity.id
_entity.type
_entity.pdbx_description
1 polymer ?
#
loop_
_entity_poly.entity_id
_entity_poly.type
_entity_poly.pdbx_seq_one_letter_code
_entity_poly.pdbx_strand_id
1 'polypeptide(L)'
;MAFQTKSNKPIAEPLHFHTVHGDQIRLSDNNSRATRDRLNNTLLFTNRPILANEIVELYIEELSTEFYGLIRIGLTTIDPGSFTQQTLPKTMPASDNRDWFVPSPRSPPNIMKNKTIYLKYTTEGDILIDYDGTGFIKYLTVPPITKDIWCALDLNGVVAQIRLTQSEVNVLANSVDRARARYLQYTNNRKKENASIYYSGELAPGFVTMSDCDENSEISENIAVKKKSTAAIVINEMLKRS
;
A
#
# COMPACT_ATOMS: atom_id res chain seq x y z
N MET A 1 0.64 42.55 -6.60
CA MET A 1 0.57 41.46 -5.58
C MET A 1 0.74 40.15 -6.32
N ALA A 2 1.85 39.45 -6.09
CA ALA A 2 2.16 38.19 -6.77
C ALA A 2 1.54 37.02 -6.00
N PHE A 3 0.80 36.16 -6.69
CA PHE A 3 0.29 34.91 -6.15
C PHE A 3 1.45 33.95 -5.91
N GLN A 4 1.71 33.64 -4.65
CA GLN A 4 2.69 32.63 -4.27
C GLN A 4 2.01 31.25 -4.28
N THR A 5 2.09 30.55 -5.40
CA THR A 5 1.71 29.12 -5.47
C THR A 5 2.82 28.30 -4.83
N LYS A 6 2.69 28.00 -3.53
CA LYS A 6 3.45 26.90 -2.90
C LYS A 6 2.46 25.86 -2.38
N SER A 7 2.16 24.87 -3.22
CA SER A 7 1.84 23.53 -2.72
C SER A 7 2.78 22.53 -3.38
N ASN A 8 4.05 22.54 -2.97
CA ASN A 8 4.93 21.39 -3.22
C ASN A 8 4.41 20.23 -2.37
N LYS A 9 3.54 19.39 -2.96
CA LYS A 9 3.31 18.05 -2.42
C LYS A 9 4.61 17.25 -2.56
N PRO A 10 5.06 16.55 -1.52
CA PRO A 10 6.36 15.90 -1.56
C PRO A 10 6.38 14.77 -2.59
N ILE A 11 7.49 14.71 -3.32
CA ILE A 11 7.98 13.53 -4.04
C ILE A 11 7.95 12.35 -3.05
N ALA A 12 7.79 11.10 -3.52
CA ALA A 12 7.85 9.97 -2.60
C ALA A 12 9.18 10.03 -1.91
N GLU A 13 9.19 9.87 -0.59
CA GLU A 13 10.43 9.42 0.01
C GLU A 13 10.85 8.13 -0.72
N PRO A 14 12.10 8.05 -1.21
CA PRO A 14 12.62 6.81 -1.79
C PRO A 14 12.45 5.65 -0.81
N LEU A 15 12.26 4.44 -1.35
CA LEU A 15 12.19 3.25 -0.53
C LEU A 15 13.57 2.96 0.08
N HIS A 16 13.56 2.79 1.39
CA HIS A 16 14.63 2.23 2.18
C HIS A 16 14.01 1.24 3.18
N PHE A 17 14.82 0.55 3.97
CA PHE A 17 14.33 -0.39 4.96
C PHE A 17 13.78 0.35 6.18
N HIS A 18 12.64 -0.11 6.68
CA HIS A 18 12.06 0.38 7.92
C HIS A 18 13.00 0.10 9.11
N THR A 19 13.00 0.98 10.10
CA THR A 19 13.82 0.84 11.32
C THR A 19 13.40 -0.34 12.19
N VAL A 20 12.14 -0.76 12.08
CA VAL A 20 11.67 -2.04 12.64
C VAL A 20 12.06 -3.16 11.68
N HIS A 21 12.95 -4.01 12.15
CA HIS A 21 13.44 -5.21 11.47
C HIS A 21 13.83 -6.25 12.52
N GLY A 22 14.10 -7.48 12.08
CA GLY A 22 14.54 -8.54 12.97
C GLY A 22 15.95 -8.32 13.54
N ASP A 23 16.21 -8.86 14.72
CA ASP A 23 17.46 -8.66 15.49
C ASP A 23 18.73 -9.15 14.78
N GLN A 24 18.62 -10.05 13.81
CA GLN A 24 19.78 -10.55 13.04
C GLN A 24 20.07 -9.72 11.78
N ILE A 25 19.41 -8.57 11.64
CA ILE A 25 19.64 -7.62 10.56
C ILE A 25 20.35 -6.38 11.09
N ARG A 26 21.37 -5.94 10.36
CA ARG A 26 21.97 -4.61 10.51
C ARG A 26 21.68 -3.77 9.28
N LEU A 27 21.15 -2.57 9.51
CA LEU A 27 20.92 -1.57 8.48
C LEU A 27 22.13 -0.65 8.32
N SER A 28 22.41 -0.23 7.09
CA SER A 28 23.48 0.69 6.73
C SER A 28 23.10 1.51 5.50
N ASP A 29 23.95 2.47 5.11
CA ASP A 29 23.72 3.38 3.98
C ASP A 29 22.36 4.08 4.04
N ASN A 30 22.07 4.77 5.14
CA ASN A 30 20.78 5.43 5.38
C ASN A 30 19.60 4.47 5.24
N ASN A 31 19.75 3.27 5.82
CA ASN A 31 18.78 2.16 5.76
C ASN A 31 18.49 1.64 4.34
N SER A 32 19.23 2.04 3.30
CA SER A 32 19.06 1.46 1.96
C SER A 32 19.65 0.05 1.87
N ARG A 33 20.57 -0.33 2.77
CA ARG A 33 21.25 -1.62 2.78
C ARG A 33 20.94 -2.40 4.06
N ALA A 34 20.64 -3.68 3.92
CA ALA A 34 20.46 -4.61 5.02
C ALA A 34 21.45 -5.77 4.91
N THR A 35 22.08 -6.12 6.02
CA THR A 35 23.01 -7.25 6.14
C THR A 35 22.56 -8.18 7.25
N ARG A 36 22.54 -9.49 6.96
CA ARG A 36 22.17 -10.53 7.90
C ARG A 36 23.41 -11.11 8.59
N ASP A 37 23.36 -11.21 9.91
CA ASP A 37 24.43 -11.80 10.72
C ASP A 37 24.28 -13.30 10.94
N ARG A 38 23.08 -13.75 11.30
CA ARG A 38 22.75 -15.17 11.52
C ARG A 38 21.39 -15.51 10.91
N LEU A 39 20.98 -16.76 10.99
CA LEU A 39 19.62 -17.16 10.59
C LEU A 39 18.59 -16.85 11.67
N ASN A 40 17.32 -16.80 11.23
CA ASN A 40 16.13 -16.46 12.01
C ASN A 40 16.11 -15.01 12.51
N ASN A 41 14.91 -14.47 12.72
CA ASN A 41 14.69 -13.06 13.07
C ASN A 41 15.32 -12.12 12.03
N THR A 42 14.99 -12.36 10.76
CA THR A 42 15.58 -11.71 9.59
C THR A 42 14.56 -10.94 8.75
N LEU A 43 13.43 -10.58 9.38
CA LEU A 43 12.38 -9.80 8.74
C LEU A 43 12.83 -8.36 8.46
N LEU A 44 12.44 -7.88 7.29
CA LEU A 44 12.63 -6.53 6.80
C LEU A 44 11.33 -6.02 6.20
N PHE A 45 11.15 -4.71 6.23
CA PHE A 45 10.02 -4.03 5.58
C PHE A 45 10.51 -2.80 4.84
N THR A 46 9.75 -2.36 3.84
CA THR A 46 9.92 -1.00 3.30
C THR A 46 9.57 0.05 4.36
N ASN A 47 10.22 1.21 4.32
CA ASN A 47 9.99 2.32 5.25
C ASN A 47 8.58 2.93 5.18
N ARG A 48 7.89 2.71 4.06
CA ARG A 48 6.53 3.19 3.79
C ARG A 48 5.73 2.16 3.00
N PRO A 49 4.41 2.33 2.89
CA PRO A 49 3.61 1.57 1.96
C PRO A 49 4.15 1.71 0.53
N ILE A 50 4.18 0.59 -0.18
CA ILE A 50 4.37 0.56 -1.63
C ILE A 50 3.05 0.84 -2.31
N LEU A 51 3.12 1.36 -3.52
CA LEU A 51 1.94 1.67 -4.31
C LEU A 51 1.60 0.53 -5.25
N ALA A 52 0.34 0.50 -5.67
CA ALA A 52 -0.03 -0.29 -6.83
C ALA A 52 0.82 0.16 -8.04
N ASN A 53 1.40 -0.82 -8.72
CA ASN A 53 2.32 -0.73 -9.84
C ASN A 53 3.68 -0.08 -9.54
N GLU A 54 3.97 0.31 -8.30
CA GLU A 54 5.33 0.71 -7.90
C GLU A 54 6.26 -0.50 -7.92
N ILE A 55 7.44 -0.31 -8.51
CA ILE A 55 8.49 -1.32 -8.58
C ILE A 55 9.40 -1.16 -7.35
N VAL A 56 9.53 -2.24 -6.59
CA VAL A 56 10.52 -2.39 -5.53
C VAL A 56 11.73 -3.10 -6.11
N GLU A 57 12.89 -2.43 -6.10
CA GLU A 57 14.14 -2.93 -6.68
C GLU A 57 15.07 -3.41 -5.57
N LEU A 58 15.38 -4.70 -5.57
CA LEU A 58 16.15 -5.38 -4.53
C LEU A 58 17.46 -5.92 -5.12
N TYR A 59 18.54 -5.17 -4.95
CA TYR A 59 19.86 -5.54 -5.44
C TYR A 59 20.57 -6.47 -4.46
N ILE A 60 21.00 -7.64 -4.93
CA ILE A 60 21.70 -8.66 -4.14
C ILE A 60 23.19 -8.31 -4.11
N GLU A 61 23.69 -7.91 -2.94
CA GLU A 61 25.09 -7.52 -2.77
C GLU A 61 25.97 -8.67 -2.34
N GLU A 62 25.50 -9.52 -1.41
CA GLU A 62 26.29 -10.64 -0.92
C GLU A 62 25.43 -11.89 -0.73
N LEU A 63 26.05 -13.03 -1.05
CA LEU A 63 25.52 -14.35 -0.77
C LEU A 63 26.39 -15.02 0.30
N SER A 64 25.76 -15.77 1.20
CA SER A 64 26.46 -16.60 2.18
C SER A 64 26.63 -18.01 1.64
N THR A 65 27.82 -18.57 1.84
CA THR A 65 28.11 -19.99 1.61
C THR A 65 27.80 -20.88 2.81
N GLU A 66 27.48 -20.28 3.97
CA GLU A 66 27.24 -20.98 5.24
C GLU A 66 25.78 -21.38 5.43
N PHE A 67 24.87 -20.78 4.66
CA PHE A 67 23.44 -20.93 4.83
C PHE A 67 22.77 -21.36 3.53
N TYR A 68 21.67 -22.10 3.66
CA TYR A 68 20.87 -22.61 2.54
C TYR A 68 19.45 -22.03 2.60
N GLY A 69 18.74 -22.10 1.49
CA GLY A 69 17.36 -21.63 1.38
C GLY A 69 17.23 -20.37 0.54
N LEU A 70 15.99 -20.02 0.22
CA LEU A 70 15.66 -18.88 -0.64
C LEU A 70 15.27 -17.67 0.20
N ILE A 71 15.60 -16.49 -0.30
CA ILE A 71 14.97 -15.26 0.18
C ILE A 71 13.45 -15.37 0.00
N ARG A 72 12.69 -14.95 1.02
CA ARG A 72 11.24 -14.83 0.90
C ARG A 72 10.88 -13.37 0.69
N ILE A 73 10.01 -13.13 -0.28
CA ILE A 73 9.54 -11.81 -0.66
C ILE A 73 8.02 -11.88 -0.58
N GLY A 74 7.41 -10.97 0.14
CA GLY A 74 5.97 -10.93 0.31
C GLY A 74 5.49 -9.51 0.54
N LEU A 75 4.19 -9.41 0.80
CA LEU A 75 3.52 -8.17 1.14
C LEU A 75 2.78 -8.33 2.47
N THR A 76 2.60 -7.24 3.19
CA THR A 76 1.76 -7.21 4.39
C THR A 76 0.95 -5.93 4.46
N THR A 77 -0.27 -6.02 5.01
CA THR A 77 -1.12 -4.86 5.35
C THR A 77 -0.91 -4.37 6.77
N ILE A 78 0.02 -4.97 7.51
CA ILE A 78 0.39 -4.54 8.86
C ILE A 78 1.46 -3.45 8.76
N ASP A 79 1.21 -2.31 9.39
CA ASP A 79 2.20 -1.25 9.54
C ASP A 79 3.41 -1.77 10.34
N PRO A 80 4.63 -1.78 9.78
CA PRO A 80 5.83 -2.20 10.50
C PRO A 80 6.06 -1.44 11.82
N GLY A 81 5.62 -0.17 11.89
CA GLY A 81 5.71 0.65 13.11
C GLY A 81 4.82 0.17 14.26
N SER A 82 3.86 -0.73 13.99
CA SER A 82 3.03 -1.35 15.03
C SER A 82 3.72 -2.51 15.76
N PHE A 83 4.82 -3.03 15.23
CA PHE A 83 5.57 -4.10 15.87
C PHE A 83 6.60 -3.55 16.88
N THR A 84 6.63 -4.17 18.05
CA THR A 84 7.81 -4.22 18.94
C THR A 84 8.68 -5.43 18.59
N GLN A 85 9.93 -5.47 19.09
CA GLN A 85 10.80 -6.64 18.90
C GLN A 85 10.20 -7.94 19.46
N GLN A 86 9.40 -7.86 20.52
CA GLN A 86 8.74 -9.02 21.12
C GLN A 86 7.56 -9.52 20.28
N THR A 87 6.88 -8.62 19.57
CA THR A 87 5.70 -8.95 18.76
C THR A 87 6.03 -9.22 17.29
N LEU A 88 7.22 -8.85 16.83
CA LEU A 88 7.66 -9.08 15.48
C LEU A 88 7.77 -10.60 15.22
N PRO A 89 7.16 -11.14 14.15
CA PRO A 89 7.31 -12.55 13.83
C PRO A 89 8.77 -12.91 13.58
N LYS A 90 9.21 -14.06 14.09
CA LYS A 90 10.60 -14.54 13.93
C LYS A 90 10.96 -14.90 12.48
N THR A 91 9.95 -15.20 11.67
CA THR A 91 10.04 -15.48 10.24
C THR A 91 8.78 -14.97 9.58
N MET A 92 8.82 -14.79 8.27
CA MET A 92 7.65 -14.38 7.49
C MET A 92 6.51 -15.39 7.64
N PRO A 93 5.32 -14.98 8.11
CA PRO A 93 4.16 -15.85 8.17
C PRO A 93 3.79 -16.43 6.79
N ALA A 94 3.03 -17.51 6.78
CA ALA A 94 2.48 -18.06 5.55
C ALA A 94 1.29 -17.20 5.06
N SER A 95 0.87 -17.41 3.81
CA SER A 95 -0.21 -16.67 3.17
C SER A 95 -1.62 -17.02 3.65
N ASP A 96 -1.76 -17.99 4.55
CA ASP A 96 -3.01 -18.30 5.25
C ASP A 96 -3.34 -17.25 6.34
N ASN A 97 -2.36 -16.41 6.70
CA ASN A 97 -2.57 -15.25 7.54
C ASN A 97 -3.21 -14.11 6.72
N ARG A 98 -4.32 -13.56 7.24
CA ARG A 98 -5.17 -12.57 6.57
C ARG A 98 -4.43 -11.30 6.12
N ASP A 99 -3.36 -10.93 6.82
CA ASP A 99 -2.61 -9.70 6.55
C ASP A 99 -1.22 -9.97 5.93
N TRP A 100 -0.92 -11.20 5.49
CA TRP A 100 0.35 -11.57 4.83
C TRP A 100 0.10 -12.25 3.49
N PHE A 101 0.77 -11.76 2.45
CA PHE A 101 0.62 -12.25 1.09
C PHE A 101 2.00 -12.65 0.58
N VAL A 102 2.30 -13.94 0.73
CA VAL A 102 3.64 -14.48 0.48
C VAL A 102 3.57 -15.45 -0.69
N PRO A 103 4.00 -15.04 -1.88
CA PRO A 103 4.09 -15.95 -3.01
C PRO A 103 5.12 -17.06 -2.75
N SER A 104 4.79 -18.26 -3.22
CA SER A 104 5.69 -19.42 -3.18
C SER A 104 6.05 -19.81 -4.62
N PRO A 105 7.30 -19.64 -5.06
CA PRO A 105 7.75 -20.11 -6.36
C PRO A 105 7.56 -21.61 -6.52
N ARG A 106 7.10 -22.06 -7.69
CA ARG A 106 7.04 -23.50 -8.03
C ARG A 106 8.42 -24.12 -8.20
N SER A 107 9.38 -23.32 -8.67
CA SER A 107 10.77 -23.69 -8.83
C SER A 107 11.65 -22.62 -8.16
N PRO A 108 12.78 -23.00 -7.54
CA PRO A 108 13.73 -22.05 -6.99
C PRO A 108 14.20 -21.08 -8.08
N PRO A 109 14.09 -19.75 -7.88
CA PRO A 109 14.67 -18.78 -8.80
C PRO A 109 16.20 -18.86 -8.77
N ASN A 110 16.84 -18.49 -9.87
CA ASN A 110 18.29 -18.36 -9.90
C ASN A 110 18.72 -17.09 -9.16
N ILE A 111 19.17 -17.25 -7.91
CA ILE A 111 19.65 -16.17 -7.06
C ILE A 111 21.16 -16.06 -7.21
N MET A 112 21.65 -14.92 -7.66
CA MET A 112 23.08 -14.66 -7.85
C MET A 112 23.45 -13.29 -7.29
N LYS A 113 24.70 -13.15 -6.83
CA LYS A 113 25.31 -11.87 -6.45
C LYS A 113 25.31 -10.91 -7.64
N ASN A 114 25.17 -9.62 -7.37
CA ASN A 114 25.12 -8.53 -8.36
C ASN A 114 23.93 -8.59 -9.32
N LYS A 115 22.82 -9.19 -8.87
CA LYS A 115 21.56 -9.26 -9.62
C LYS A 115 20.46 -8.55 -8.86
N THR A 116 19.45 -8.09 -9.59
CA THR A 116 18.31 -7.38 -9.00
C THR A 116 17.05 -8.22 -9.06
N ILE A 117 16.30 -8.26 -7.97
CA ILE A 117 14.94 -8.78 -7.93
C ILE A 117 13.98 -7.59 -7.95
N TYR A 118 12.99 -7.64 -8.84
CA TYR A 118 11.96 -6.60 -8.92
C TYR A 118 10.63 -7.18 -8.42
N LEU A 119 9.99 -6.50 -7.48
CA LEU A 119 8.65 -6.84 -7.01
C LEU A 119 7.66 -5.74 -7.44
N LYS A 120 6.48 -6.16 -7.88
CA LYS A 120 5.38 -5.25 -8.22
C LYS A 120 4.05 -5.85 -7.76
N TYR A 121 3.25 -5.04 -7.08
CA TYR A 121 1.85 -5.34 -6.76
C TYR A 121 0.94 -4.55 -7.68
N THR A 122 -0.04 -5.18 -8.35
CA THR A 122 -0.90 -4.48 -9.32
C THR A 122 -2.26 -4.07 -8.75
N THR A 123 -2.98 -3.21 -9.46
CA THR A 123 -4.35 -2.78 -9.12
C THR A 123 -5.37 -3.92 -9.16
N GLU A 124 -5.08 -4.97 -9.92
CA GLU A 124 -5.90 -6.18 -10.04
C GLU A 124 -5.67 -7.17 -8.90
N GLY A 125 -4.70 -6.88 -8.01
CA GLY A 125 -4.33 -7.75 -6.91
C GLY A 125 -3.24 -8.77 -7.24
N ASP A 126 -2.52 -8.60 -8.35
CA ASP A 126 -1.45 -9.52 -8.73
C ASP A 126 -0.12 -9.15 -8.06
N ILE A 127 0.58 -10.15 -7.52
CA ILE A 127 1.96 -10.04 -7.05
C ILE A 127 2.87 -10.63 -8.12
N LEU A 128 3.67 -9.76 -8.72
CA LEU A 128 4.58 -10.06 -9.82
C LEU A 128 6.02 -9.93 -9.33
N ILE A 129 6.88 -10.89 -9.71
CA ILE A 129 8.31 -10.84 -9.44
C ILE A 129 9.08 -11.08 -10.74
N ASP A 130 10.09 -10.25 -10.99
CA ASP A 130 11.06 -10.39 -12.06
C ASP A 130 12.45 -10.61 -11.44
N TYR A 131 13.18 -11.59 -11.94
CA TYR A 131 14.56 -11.84 -11.57
C TYR A 131 15.46 -11.35 -12.69
N ASP A 132 16.21 -10.28 -12.43
CA ASP A 132 17.21 -9.70 -13.32
C ASP A 132 16.69 -9.18 -14.67
N GLY A 133 15.45 -8.69 -14.72
CA GLY A 133 14.89 -8.08 -15.93
C GLY A 133 14.54 -9.10 -17.01
N THR A 134 14.31 -10.35 -16.63
CA THR A 134 13.91 -11.45 -17.52
C THR A 134 12.42 -11.44 -17.83
N GLY A 135 11.66 -10.59 -17.12
CA GLY A 135 10.22 -10.42 -17.28
C GLY A 135 9.46 -10.74 -15.99
N PHE A 136 8.43 -9.94 -15.71
CA PHE A 136 7.55 -10.16 -14.56
C PHE A 136 6.76 -11.45 -14.68
N ILE A 137 6.94 -12.36 -13.72
CA ILE A 137 6.16 -13.58 -13.56
C ILE A 137 5.12 -13.34 -12.46
N LYS A 138 3.88 -13.75 -12.72
CA LYS A 138 2.82 -13.73 -11.70
C LYS A 138 2.94 -14.93 -10.76
N TYR A 139 3.07 -14.65 -9.46
CA TYR A 139 3.17 -15.70 -8.44
C TYR A 139 1.89 -15.87 -7.62
N LEU A 140 1.17 -14.79 -7.33
CA LEU A 140 -0.04 -14.83 -6.52
C LEU A 140 -1.03 -13.76 -7.00
N THR A 141 -2.33 -14.10 -6.98
CA THR A 141 -3.41 -13.12 -7.11
C THR A 141 -4.17 -13.10 -5.79
N VAL A 142 -4.33 -11.92 -5.21
CA VAL A 142 -5.09 -11.70 -3.97
C VAL A 142 -6.28 -10.77 -4.25
N PRO A 143 -7.36 -10.82 -3.45
CA PRO A 143 -8.40 -9.82 -3.55
C PRO A 143 -7.80 -8.41 -3.49
N PRO A 144 -8.24 -7.44 -4.32
CA PRO A 144 -7.69 -6.09 -4.32
C PRO A 144 -7.63 -5.50 -2.91
N ILE A 145 -6.42 -5.13 -2.50
CA ILE A 145 -6.14 -4.64 -1.16
C ILE A 145 -6.42 -3.14 -1.15
N THR A 146 -7.37 -2.73 -0.31
CA THR A 146 -7.75 -1.31 -0.15
C THR A 146 -6.98 -0.62 0.98
N LYS A 147 -6.20 -1.38 1.74
CA LYS A 147 -5.32 -0.89 2.81
C LYS A 147 -3.94 -0.52 2.25
N ASP A 148 -3.20 0.23 3.03
CA ASP A 148 -1.77 0.40 2.81
C ASP A 148 -1.05 -0.96 2.88
N ILE A 149 -0.05 -1.13 2.02
CA ILE A 149 0.65 -2.39 1.84
C ILE A 149 2.15 -2.15 1.83
N TRP A 150 2.88 -2.92 2.63
CA TRP A 150 4.33 -2.87 2.70
C TRP A 150 4.94 -4.06 2.00
N CYS A 151 6.08 -3.87 1.36
CA CYS A 151 6.91 -5.00 0.97
C CYS A 151 7.62 -5.53 2.22
N ALA A 152 7.52 -6.84 2.43
CA ALA A 152 8.21 -7.55 3.50
C ALA A 152 9.21 -8.55 2.89
N LEU A 153 10.39 -8.67 3.50
CA LEU A 153 11.42 -9.63 3.11
C LEU A 153 11.81 -10.48 4.32
N ASP A 154 12.21 -11.72 4.06
CA ASP A 154 12.88 -12.57 5.04
C ASP A 154 14.18 -13.09 4.44
N LEU A 155 15.30 -12.62 4.99
CA LEU A 155 16.65 -13.00 4.56
C LEU A 155 17.10 -14.36 5.08
N ASN A 156 16.18 -15.20 5.59
CA ASN A 156 16.47 -16.55 6.06
C ASN A 156 16.82 -17.50 4.90
N GLY A 157 18.03 -17.37 4.34
CA GLY A 157 18.49 -18.12 3.17
C GLY A 157 19.87 -17.69 2.68
N VAL A 158 20.19 -18.01 1.43
CA VAL A 158 21.52 -17.74 0.83
C VAL A 158 21.85 -16.25 0.70
N VAL A 159 20.86 -15.37 0.64
CA VAL A 159 21.11 -13.91 0.55
C VAL A 159 21.56 -13.39 1.92
N ALA A 160 22.76 -12.81 1.96
CA ALA A 160 23.37 -12.26 3.17
C ALA A 160 23.29 -10.74 3.22
N GLN A 161 23.32 -10.06 2.06
CA GLN A 161 23.20 -8.62 1.98
C GLN A 161 22.35 -8.22 0.78
N ILE A 162 21.46 -7.26 1.00
CA ILE A 162 20.54 -6.74 -0.01
C ILE A 162 20.40 -5.24 0.13
N ARG A 163 20.16 -4.56 -1.00
CA ARG A 163 19.98 -3.11 -1.06
C ARG A 163 18.68 -2.76 -1.79
N LEU A 164 17.92 -1.82 -1.24
CA LEU A 164 16.85 -1.13 -1.97
C LEU A 164 17.45 -0.07 -2.87
N THR A 165 17.29 -0.22 -4.18
CA THR A 165 17.84 0.69 -5.19
C THR A 165 16.72 1.37 -5.95
N GLN A 166 16.02 2.36 -5.38
CA GLN A 166 15.07 3.12 -6.18
C GLN A 166 15.79 4.21 -6.99
N SER A 167 15.67 4.17 -8.32
CA SER A 167 16.10 5.28 -9.16
C SER A 167 15.19 6.51 -8.93
N GLU A 168 15.76 7.72 -8.89
CA GLU A 168 14.98 8.96 -8.75
C GLU A 168 13.93 9.12 -9.86
N VAL A 169 14.20 8.57 -11.05
CA VAL A 169 13.28 8.56 -12.19
C VAL A 169 12.03 7.74 -11.87
N ASN A 170 12.18 6.59 -11.21
CA ASN A 170 11.06 5.74 -10.78
C ASN A 170 10.26 6.39 -9.65
N VAL A 171 10.94 7.09 -8.73
CA VAL A 171 10.28 7.84 -7.65
C VAL A 171 9.37 8.95 -8.20
N LEU A 172 9.82 9.66 -9.25
CA LEU A 172 9.04 10.71 -9.91
C LEU A 172 7.82 10.16 -10.66
N ALA A 173 7.99 9.11 -11.47
CA ALA A 173 6.87 8.48 -12.17
C ALA A 173 5.78 8.00 -11.19
N ASN A 174 6.18 7.31 -10.12
CA ASN A 174 5.28 6.83 -9.07
C ASN A 174 4.62 7.98 -8.28
N SER A 175 5.25 9.16 -8.21
CA SER A 175 4.65 10.34 -7.58
C SER A 175 3.47 10.90 -8.38
N VAL A 176 3.55 10.86 -9.71
CA VAL A 176 2.47 11.29 -10.60
C VAL A 176 1.31 10.31 -10.52
N ASP A 177 1.59 9.00 -10.57
CA ASP A 177 0.56 7.98 -10.46
C ASP A 177 -0.12 7.99 -9.09
N ARG A 178 0.61 8.30 -8.01
CA ARG A 178 0.00 8.59 -6.69
C ARG A 178 -0.96 9.75 -6.71
N ALA A 179 -0.58 10.86 -7.32
CA ALA A 179 -1.44 12.02 -7.41
C ALA A 179 -2.72 11.68 -8.18
N ARG A 180 -2.60 10.90 -9.28
CA ARG A 180 -3.72 10.40 -10.07
C ARG A 180 -4.63 9.44 -9.31
N ALA A 181 -4.07 8.44 -8.62
CA ALA A 181 -4.85 7.47 -7.85
C ALA A 181 -5.65 8.13 -6.72
N ARG A 182 -5.02 9.04 -5.96
CA ARG A 182 -5.69 9.84 -4.92
C ARG A 182 -6.80 10.72 -5.50
N TYR A 183 -6.56 11.33 -6.67
CA TYR A 183 -7.57 12.13 -7.36
C TYR A 183 -8.76 11.28 -7.81
N LEU A 184 -8.52 10.11 -8.40
CA LEU A 184 -9.57 9.17 -8.81
C LEU A 184 -10.40 8.70 -7.61
N GLN A 185 -9.76 8.30 -6.52
CA GLN A 185 -10.43 7.92 -5.27
C GLN A 185 -11.31 9.07 -4.75
N TYR A 186 -10.79 10.29 -4.70
CA TYR A 186 -11.55 11.48 -4.32
C TYR A 186 -12.78 11.69 -5.23
N THR A 187 -12.60 11.64 -6.56
CA THR A 187 -13.72 11.83 -7.51
C THR A 187 -14.76 10.71 -7.42
N ASN A 188 -14.36 9.47 -7.19
CA ASN A 188 -15.28 8.34 -7.04
C ASN A 188 -16.06 8.40 -5.72
N ASN A 189 -15.41 8.80 -4.63
CA ASN A 189 -16.10 9.05 -3.37
C ASN A 189 -17.13 10.16 -3.55
N ARG A 190 -16.76 11.26 -4.22
CA ARG A 190 -17.68 12.36 -4.53
C ARG A 190 -18.83 11.94 -5.44
N LYS A 191 -18.59 11.06 -6.40
CA LYS A 191 -19.65 10.47 -7.24
C LYS A 191 -20.58 9.57 -6.43
N LYS A 192 -20.07 8.78 -5.48
CA LYS A 192 -20.90 7.96 -4.58
C LYS A 192 -21.72 8.84 -3.61
N GLU A 193 -21.10 9.84 -2.99
CA GLU A 193 -21.76 10.82 -2.13
C GLU A 193 -22.86 11.58 -2.88
N ASN A 194 -22.59 12.00 -4.12
CA ASN A 194 -23.59 12.65 -4.95
C ASN A 194 -24.67 11.66 -5.44
N ALA A 195 -24.33 10.39 -5.73
CA ALA A 195 -25.32 9.37 -6.10
C ALA A 195 -26.31 9.07 -4.96
N SER A 196 -25.88 9.17 -3.69
CA SER A 196 -26.78 9.10 -2.54
C SER A 196 -27.68 10.33 -2.35
N ILE A 197 -27.48 11.40 -3.13
CA ILE A 197 -28.29 12.63 -3.08
C ILE A 197 -29.35 12.66 -4.18
N TYR A 198 -29.19 11.89 -5.27
CA TYR A 198 -30.16 11.84 -6.37
C TYR A 198 -31.08 10.63 -6.24
N TYR A 199 -32.25 10.82 -5.61
CA TYR A 199 -33.37 9.90 -5.77
C TYR A 199 -33.96 10.08 -7.18
N SER A 200 -33.94 9.01 -7.99
CA SER A 200 -34.56 8.96 -9.32
C SER A 200 -36.01 8.52 -9.21
N GLY A 201 -36.89 9.42 -8.78
CA GLY A 201 -38.33 9.22 -8.77
C GLY A 201 -39.03 10.40 -8.11
N GLU A 202 -40.15 10.86 -8.68
CA GLU A 202 -41.00 11.85 -8.02
C GLU A 202 -41.41 11.33 -6.64
N LEU A 203 -40.84 11.91 -5.59
CA LEU A 203 -41.25 11.62 -4.22
C LEU A 203 -42.59 12.29 -3.98
N ALA A 204 -43.61 11.50 -3.63
CA ALA A 204 -44.93 12.03 -3.29
C ALA A 204 -44.82 13.06 -2.14
N PRO A 205 -45.65 14.12 -2.11
CA PRO A 205 -45.60 15.11 -1.04
C PRO A 205 -45.88 14.45 0.33
N GLY A 206 -44.93 14.58 1.28
CA GLY A 206 -45.09 14.10 2.66
C GLY A 206 -44.06 13.09 3.17
N PHE A 207 -43.10 12.65 2.34
CA PHE A 207 -42.13 11.59 2.71
C PHE A 207 -40.75 12.07 3.18
N VAL A 208 -40.54 13.38 3.31
CA VAL A 208 -39.27 13.95 3.80
C VAL A 208 -39.57 14.80 5.04
N THR A 209 -39.21 14.30 6.22
CA THR A 209 -39.13 15.11 7.43
C THR A 209 -37.67 15.51 7.66
N MET A 210 -37.39 16.80 7.55
CA MET A 210 -36.09 17.35 7.91
C MET A 210 -36.01 17.59 9.42
N SER A 211 -35.10 16.92 10.12
CA SER A 211 -34.71 17.26 11.49
C SER A 211 -33.40 18.08 11.48
N ASP A 212 -33.22 18.94 12.47
CA ASP A 212 -32.01 19.77 12.72
C ASP A 212 -31.72 20.90 11.70
N CYS A 213 -32.76 21.60 11.24
CA CYS A 213 -32.60 22.87 10.52
C CYS A 213 -32.39 24.03 11.50
N ASP A 214 -31.32 24.81 11.32
CA ASP A 214 -31.14 26.10 11.99
C ASP A 214 -31.58 27.25 11.08
N GLU A 215 -31.69 28.45 11.66
CA GLU A 215 -32.14 29.69 11.03
C GLU A 215 -31.34 30.14 9.78
N ASN A 216 -30.24 29.45 9.45
CA ASN A 216 -29.40 29.71 8.28
C ASN A 216 -29.64 28.75 7.11
N SER A 217 -30.73 27.98 7.16
CA SER A 217 -31.07 27.00 6.12
C SER A 217 -31.93 27.65 5.03
N GLU A 218 -31.50 27.59 3.75
CA GLU A 218 -32.29 28.05 2.59
C GLU A 218 -33.11 26.86 2.03
N ILE A 219 -34.42 27.06 1.87
CA ILE A 219 -35.35 26.09 1.29
C ILE A 219 -35.70 26.58 -0.12
N SER A 220 -35.45 25.75 -1.13
CA SER A 220 -35.99 25.93 -2.48
C SER A 220 -36.63 24.62 -2.94
N GLU A 221 -37.65 24.72 -3.81
CA GLU A 221 -38.47 23.59 -4.25
C GLU A 221 -37.61 22.36 -4.59
N ASN A 222 -37.70 21.37 -3.69
CA ASN A 222 -37.08 20.04 -3.73
C ASN A 222 -35.63 19.88 -3.27
N ILE A 223 -34.94 20.93 -2.80
CA ILE A 223 -33.60 20.80 -2.20
C ILE A 223 -33.40 21.79 -1.04
N ALA A 224 -32.99 21.29 0.12
CA ALA A 224 -32.41 22.09 1.20
C ALA A 224 -30.90 21.86 1.26
N VAL A 225 -30.10 22.93 1.21
CA VAL A 225 -28.64 22.86 1.30
C VAL A 225 -28.18 23.73 2.47
N LYS A 226 -27.52 23.12 3.46
CA LYS A 226 -26.90 23.87 4.58
C LYS A 226 -25.62 24.53 4.07
N LYS A 227 -25.56 25.86 4.07
CA LYS A 227 -24.33 26.60 3.71
C LYS A 227 -23.24 26.28 4.74
N LYS A 228 -22.20 25.56 4.30
CA LYS A 228 -20.93 25.30 5.00
C LYS A 228 -20.96 24.27 6.16
N SER A 229 -21.57 23.09 6.01
CA SER A 229 -21.19 21.98 6.90
C SER A 229 -21.39 20.58 6.30
N THR A 230 -20.51 19.66 6.68
CA THR A 230 -20.47 18.22 6.40
C THR A 230 -21.54 17.45 7.21
N ALA A 231 -22.81 17.79 7.04
CA ALA A 231 -23.90 17.08 7.74
C ALA A 231 -24.57 16.05 6.82
N ALA A 232 -24.72 14.82 7.34
CA ALA A 232 -25.37 13.70 6.68
C ALA A 232 -26.90 13.83 6.77
N ILE A 233 -27.58 13.52 5.67
CA ILE A 233 -29.03 13.30 5.65
C ILE A 233 -29.27 11.89 6.18
N VAL A 234 -29.93 11.76 7.33
CA VAL A 234 -30.34 10.45 7.86
C VAL A 234 -31.70 10.09 7.30
N ILE A 235 -31.74 9.06 6.46
CA ILE A 235 -32.97 8.52 5.90
C ILE A 235 -33.42 7.39 6.83
N ASN A 236 -34.62 7.53 7.39
CA ASN A 236 -35.16 6.65 8.42
C ASN A 236 -35.29 5.21 7.89
N GLU A 237 -34.84 4.21 8.66
CA GLU A 237 -34.68 2.78 8.27
C GLU A 237 -35.97 2.02 7.89
N MET A 238 -37.11 2.70 7.70
CA MET A 238 -38.39 2.04 7.43
C MET A 238 -38.65 1.74 5.94
N LEU A 239 -37.71 2.02 5.04
CA LEU A 239 -37.85 1.69 3.61
C LEU A 239 -37.40 0.24 3.33
N LYS A 240 -38.26 -0.71 3.68
CA LYS A 240 -38.18 -2.07 3.16
C LYS A 240 -38.42 -2.07 1.64
N ARG A 241 -37.57 -2.85 0.96
CA ARG A 241 -37.59 -3.21 -0.47
C ARG A 241 -39.00 -3.34 -1.06
N SER A 242 -39.16 -2.75 -2.24
CA SER A 242 -39.81 -3.38 -3.40
C SER A 242 -38.99 -3.04 -4.64
#